data_AF-A0A1J4N0F0-F1
#
_entry.id   AF-A0A1J4N0F0-F1
#
_cell.length_a   1.000
_cell.length_b   1.000
_cell.length_c   1.000
_cell.angle_alpha   90.00
_cell.angle_beta   90.00
_cell.angle_gamma   90.00
#
_symmetry.space_group_name_H-M   'P 1'
#
loop_
_entity.id
_entity.type
_entity.pdbx_description
1 polymer ?
#
loop_
_entity_poly.entity_id
_entity_poly.type
_entity_poly.pdbx_seq_one_letter_code
_entity_poly.pdbx_strand_id
1 'polypeptide(L)'
;MTTLTVPDSPFSLADAAEIGLSADDVYRMIDNGVVRRVVHGAFIPASTPDTPQTRAAAVARVVAPHHVVIDRTAALIHGVNVLTYAELDLDVDLETCALRGHTRSRRTGIDGHIRDLVPADIMTIGGVTVTVPIRTGCDLGCNLRRREAFAAMCALAREHGLVAADFLHMLPRYRGRRGVRQLKDLAPLVEPRVESAREAWTLLAIHDAGLPSPRPQFWIEIDGAPTFRLDFAYEHARVCVEYDGIDAHDLTAEQRRYDAERRRWLRDHGWTVIVVRRGDFTGDNLDRWLRELRAALRPAMTNRRW
;
A
#
# COMPACT_ATOMS: atom_id res chain seq x y z
N MET A 1 -18.87 -14.00 35.25
CA MET A 1 -18.61 -13.47 33.91
C MET A 1 -18.98 -14.54 32.92
N THR A 2 -20.06 -14.36 32.16
CA THR A 2 -20.40 -15.24 31.04
C THR A 2 -19.31 -15.05 29.99
N THR A 3 -18.53 -16.09 29.70
CA THR A 3 -17.58 -16.09 28.58
C THR A 3 -18.38 -15.94 27.30
N LEU A 4 -18.39 -14.74 26.72
CA LEU A 4 -19.02 -14.46 25.43
C LEU A 4 -18.28 -15.24 24.35
N THR A 5 -18.96 -16.15 23.67
CA THR A 5 -18.39 -16.96 22.59
C THR A 5 -18.23 -16.11 21.34
N VAL A 6 -17.00 -16.01 20.84
CA VAL A 6 -16.67 -15.30 19.59
C VAL A 6 -17.06 -16.19 18.41
N PRO A 7 -17.61 -15.64 17.31
CA PRO A 7 -17.83 -16.43 16.10
C PRO A 7 -16.53 -17.11 15.62
N ASP A 8 -16.63 -18.33 15.09
CA ASP A 8 -15.46 -19.06 14.55
C ASP A 8 -15.16 -18.72 13.08
N SER A 9 -15.93 -17.81 12.47
CA SER A 9 -15.82 -17.43 11.06
C SER A 9 -16.09 -15.94 10.87
N PRO A 10 -15.71 -15.35 9.71
CA PRO A 10 -16.01 -13.95 9.41
C PRO A 10 -17.50 -13.62 9.54
N PHE A 11 -17.81 -12.48 10.17
CA PHE A 11 -19.17 -12.17 10.61
C PHE A 11 -19.47 -10.67 10.54
N SER A 12 -20.76 -10.33 10.60
CA SER A 12 -21.28 -8.97 10.70
C SER A 12 -21.91 -8.69 12.06
N LEU A 13 -22.26 -7.43 12.35
CA LEU A 13 -23.04 -7.11 13.56
C LEU A 13 -24.40 -7.83 13.61
N ALA A 14 -25.02 -8.11 12.45
CA ALA A 14 -26.26 -8.87 12.39
C ALA A 14 -26.04 -10.33 12.83
N ASP A 15 -24.97 -10.96 12.32
CA ASP A 15 -24.59 -12.33 12.71
C ASP A 15 -24.26 -12.43 14.21
N ALA A 16 -23.57 -11.41 14.75
CA ALA A 16 -23.26 -11.32 16.17
C ALA A 16 -24.55 -11.22 17.02
N ALA A 17 -25.52 -10.43 16.59
CA ALA A 17 -26.79 -10.27 17.27
C ALA A 17 -27.61 -11.59 17.31
N GLU A 18 -27.54 -12.41 16.25
CA GLU A 18 -28.21 -13.72 16.19
C GLU A 18 -27.72 -14.69 17.28
N ILE A 19 -26.47 -14.54 17.73
CA ILE A 19 -25.88 -15.33 18.83
C ILE A 19 -25.87 -14.58 20.17
N GLY A 20 -26.58 -13.46 20.28
CA GLY A 20 -26.76 -12.70 21.51
C GLY A 20 -25.63 -11.73 21.87
N LEU A 21 -24.73 -11.39 20.93
CA LEU A 21 -23.72 -10.36 21.13
C LEU A 21 -24.25 -8.98 20.72
N SER A 22 -24.08 -7.99 21.59
CA SER A 22 -24.36 -6.60 21.24
C SER A 22 -23.22 -5.98 20.42
N ALA A 23 -23.47 -4.85 19.78
CA ALA A 23 -22.41 -4.09 19.09
C ALA A 23 -21.29 -3.67 20.07
N ASP A 24 -21.65 -3.27 21.28
CA ASP A 24 -20.69 -2.89 22.33
C ASP A 24 -19.82 -4.07 22.76
N ASP A 25 -20.36 -5.29 22.76
CA ASP A 25 -19.57 -6.49 23.03
C ASP A 25 -18.55 -6.74 21.91
N VAL A 26 -18.95 -6.59 20.65
CA VAL A 26 -18.04 -6.72 19.50
C VAL A 26 -16.94 -5.65 19.54
N TYR A 27 -17.26 -4.39 19.82
CA TYR A 27 -16.24 -3.34 19.96
C TYR A 27 -15.30 -3.60 21.13
N ARG A 28 -15.81 -4.07 22.27
CA ARG A 28 -14.96 -4.49 23.39
C ARG A 28 -14.07 -5.68 23.03
N MET A 29 -14.53 -6.59 22.18
CA MET A 29 -13.71 -7.69 21.67
C MET A 29 -12.61 -7.20 20.72
N ILE A 30 -12.84 -6.13 19.97
CA ILE A 30 -11.81 -5.46 19.15
C ILE A 30 -10.75 -4.84 20.05
N ASP A 31 -11.16 -4.07 21.05
CA ASP A 31 -10.23 -3.42 21.99
C ASP A 31 -9.35 -4.43 22.74
N ASN A 32 -9.91 -5.61 23.04
CA ASN A 32 -9.20 -6.71 23.68
C ASN A 32 -8.40 -7.61 22.71
N GLY A 33 -8.39 -7.29 21.42
CA GLY A 33 -7.62 -8.02 20.40
C GLY A 33 -8.17 -9.41 20.05
N VAL A 34 -9.43 -9.70 20.39
CA VAL A 34 -10.10 -10.99 20.13
C VAL A 34 -10.79 -11.01 18.77
N VAL A 35 -11.18 -9.83 18.27
CA VAL A 35 -11.80 -9.63 16.95
C VAL A 35 -11.02 -8.54 16.21
N ARG A 36 -10.87 -8.70 14.90
CA ARG A 36 -10.29 -7.70 13.99
C ARG A 36 -11.41 -7.15 13.12
N ARG A 37 -11.47 -5.82 12.99
CA ARG A 37 -12.34 -5.15 12.01
C ARG A 37 -11.64 -5.10 10.65
N VAL A 38 -12.37 -5.42 9.58
CA VAL A 38 -11.88 -5.29 8.20
C VAL A 38 -12.27 -3.93 7.63
N VAL A 39 -13.56 -3.63 7.69
CA VAL A 39 -14.23 -2.36 7.34
C VAL A 39 -15.50 -2.26 8.19
N HIS A 40 -16.24 -1.17 8.05
CA HIS A 40 -17.50 -0.98 8.76
C HIS A 40 -18.42 -2.20 8.67
N GLY A 41 -18.80 -2.71 9.84
CA GLY A 41 -19.72 -3.84 9.99
C GLY A 41 -19.17 -5.22 9.59
N ALA A 42 -17.92 -5.34 9.15
CA ALA A 42 -17.31 -6.60 8.73
C ALA A 42 -16.13 -6.98 9.65
N PHE A 43 -16.23 -8.15 10.27
CA PHE A 43 -15.31 -8.59 11.32
C PHE A 43 -14.74 -9.98 11.04
N ILE A 44 -13.53 -10.21 11.55
CA ILE A 44 -12.83 -11.49 11.50
C ILE A 44 -12.35 -11.83 12.92
N PRO A 45 -12.52 -13.06 13.40
CA PRO A 45 -11.92 -13.50 14.66
C PRO A 45 -10.39 -13.38 14.62
N ALA A 46 -9.75 -12.94 15.69
CA ALA A 46 -8.29 -12.76 15.70
C ALA A 46 -7.52 -14.07 15.45
N SER A 47 -8.11 -15.21 15.80
CA SER A 47 -7.59 -16.56 15.53
C SER A 47 -7.66 -16.98 14.05
N THR A 48 -8.52 -16.33 13.25
CA THR A 48 -8.65 -16.63 11.82
C THR A 48 -7.50 -15.98 11.05
N PRO A 49 -6.80 -16.71 10.15
CA PRO A 49 -5.78 -16.12 9.30
C PRO A 49 -6.28 -14.92 8.50
N ASP A 50 -5.49 -13.86 8.45
CA ASP A 50 -5.80 -12.67 7.68
C ASP A 50 -5.38 -12.84 6.21
N THR A 51 -6.32 -13.21 5.36
CA THR A 51 -6.06 -13.50 3.94
C THR A 51 -7.06 -12.74 3.06
N PRO A 52 -6.74 -12.55 1.77
CA PRO A 52 -7.71 -12.06 0.79
C PRO A 52 -9.08 -12.74 0.87
N GLN A 53 -9.10 -14.07 1.04
CA GLN A 53 -10.31 -14.87 1.11
C GLN A 53 -11.11 -14.60 2.39
N THR A 54 -10.45 -14.47 3.55
CA THR A 54 -11.16 -14.22 4.81
C THR A 54 -11.67 -12.79 4.92
N ARG A 55 -10.91 -11.80 4.43
CA ARG A 55 -11.37 -10.40 4.27
C ARG A 55 -12.57 -10.30 3.35
N ALA A 56 -12.51 -10.96 2.19
CA ALA A 56 -13.60 -11.00 1.24
C ALA A 56 -14.87 -11.64 1.84
N ALA A 57 -14.73 -12.76 2.56
CA ALA A 57 -15.84 -13.42 3.24
C ALA A 57 -16.47 -12.55 4.32
N ALA A 58 -15.67 -11.77 5.07
CA ALA A 58 -16.19 -10.78 6.03
C ALA A 58 -17.03 -9.71 5.32
N VAL A 59 -16.49 -9.13 4.24
CA VAL A 59 -17.18 -8.08 3.45
C VAL A 59 -18.45 -8.64 2.78
N ALA A 60 -18.45 -9.91 2.38
CA ALA A 60 -19.63 -10.59 1.83
C ALA A 60 -20.83 -10.61 2.79
N ARG A 61 -20.61 -10.49 4.12
CA ARG A 61 -21.69 -10.42 5.13
C ARG A 61 -22.46 -9.10 5.11
N VAL A 62 -21.86 -8.03 4.60
CA VAL A 62 -22.41 -6.66 4.66
C VAL A 62 -22.69 -6.04 3.30
N VAL A 63 -22.05 -6.52 2.24
CA VAL A 63 -22.24 -6.03 0.88
C VAL A 63 -23.57 -6.52 0.28
N ALA A 64 -24.24 -5.66 -0.48
CA ALA A 64 -25.43 -6.07 -1.21
C ALA A 64 -25.07 -6.99 -2.40
N PRO A 65 -25.87 -8.02 -2.73
CA PRO A 65 -25.53 -8.99 -3.79
C PRO A 65 -25.27 -8.42 -5.19
N HIS A 66 -25.84 -7.25 -5.51
CA HIS A 66 -25.70 -6.57 -6.81
C HIS A 66 -24.63 -5.48 -6.82
N HIS A 67 -23.87 -5.35 -5.72
CA HIS A 67 -22.78 -4.37 -5.60
C HIS A 67 -21.44 -5.02 -5.91
N VAL A 68 -20.53 -4.19 -6.42
CA VAL A 68 -19.12 -4.50 -6.59
C VAL A 68 -18.31 -3.74 -5.54
N VAL A 69 -17.43 -4.42 -4.83
CA VAL A 69 -16.47 -3.80 -3.91
C VAL A 69 -15.35 -3.14 -4.72
N ILE A 70 -15.01 -1.90 -4.37
CA ILE A 70 -14.11 -1.05 -5.15
C ILE A 70 -13.04 -0.37 -4.27
N ASP A 71 -12.12 0.32 -4.93
CA ASP A 71 -11.19 1.28 -4.32
C ASP A 71 -10.42 0.71 -3.10
N ARG A 72 -10.48 1.35 -1.92
CA ARG A 72 -9.66 1.00 -0.75
C ARG A 72 -10.10 -0.33 -0.16
N THR A 73 -11.40 -0.62 -0.12
CA THR A 73 -11.88 -1.93 0.32
C THR A 73 -11.46 -3.04 -0.65
N ALA A 74 -11.49 -2.78 -1.97
CA ALA A 74 -10.98 -3.74 -2.94
C ALA A 74 -9.47 -3.98 -2.76
N ALA A 75 -8.68 -2.93 -2.53
CA ALA A 75 -7.25 -3.09 -2.25
C ALA A 75 -7.00 -3.93 -1.00
N LEU A 76 -7.76 -3.72 0.09
CA LEU A 76 -7.68 -4.53 1.30
C LEU A 76 -7.97 -6.00 1.03
N ILE A 77 -9.01 -6.30 0.24
CA ILE A 77 -9.32 -7.67 -0.20
C ILE A 77 -8.17 -8.23 -1.05
N HIS A 78 -7.54 -7.43 -1.90
CA HIS A 78 -6.38 -7.83 -2.70
C HIS A 78 -5.06 -7.95 -1.95
N GLY A 79 -5.09 -7.89 -0.61
CA GLY A 79 -3.90 -8.02 0.23
C GLY A 79 -3.14 -6.71 0.49
N VAL A 80 -3.58 -5.59 -0.11
CA VAL A 80 -2.88 -4.31 -0.05
C VAL A 80 -3.56 -3.35 0.93
N ASN A 81 -2.86 -3.01 2.00
CA ASN A 81 -3.32 -1.99 2.94
C ASN A 81 -3.00 -0.58 2.44
N VAL A 82 -4.04 0.21 2.19
CA VAL A 82 -3.96 1.62 1.75
C VAL A 82 -4.45 2.61 2.81
N LEU A 83 -4.70 2.13 4.03
CA LEU A 83 -5.06 2.95 5.17
C LEU A 83 -3.80 3.62 5.73
N THR A 84 -3.95 4.89 6.10
CA THR A 84 -2.93 5.60 6.86
C THR A 84 -2.88 5.07 8.30
N TYR A 85 -1.78 5.33 9.01
CA TYR A 85 -1.67 4.94 10.42
C TYR A 85 -2.83 5.50 11.27
N ALA A 86 -3.28 6.73 10.98
CA ALA A 86 -4.40 7.35 11.68
C ALA A 86 -5.75 6.69 11.37
N GLU A 87 -5.86 5.93 10.27
CA GLU A 87 -7.07 5.23 9.86
C GLU A 87 -7.11 3.77 10.34
N LEU A 88 -6.00 3.22 10.84
CA LEU A 88 -5.94 1.82 11.29
C LEU A 88 -6.92 1.52 12.44
N ASP A 89 -7.12 2.49 13.32
CA ASP A 89 -8.04 2.38 14.47
C ASP A 89 -9.45 2.92 14.16
N LEU A 90 -9.66 3.47 12.96
CA LEU A 90 -10.94 4.06 12.57
C LEU A 90 -11.89 3.04 11.97
N ASP A 91 -13.17 3.36 12.10
CA ASP A 91 -14.23 2.65 11.39
C ASP A 91 -14.28 3.15 9.95
N VAL A 92 -13.58 2.44 9.05
CA VAL A 92 -13.49 2.82 7.65
C VAL A 92 -14.70 2.29 6.89
N ASP A 93 -15.38 3.18 6.18
CA ASP A 93 -16.52 2.83 5.34
C ASP A 93 -16.20 1.72 4.33
N LEU A 94 -17.19 0.88 4.07
CA LEU A 94 -17.17 -0.08 2.98
C LEU A 94 -17.36 0.65 1.64
N GLU A 95 -16.35 0.62 0.77
CA GLU A 95 -16.40 1.26 -0.54
C GLU A 95 -16.97 0.30 -1.60
N THR A 96 -18.14 0.65 -2.15
CA THR A 96 -18.85 -0.18 -3.15
C THR A 96 -19.38 0.65 -4.29
N CYS A 97 -19.67 0.00 -5.42
CA CYS A 97 -20.48 0.61 -6.46
C CYS A 97 -21.60 -0.30 -6.95
N ALA A 98 -22.69 0.33 -7.35
CA ALA A 98 -23.68 -0.28 -8.22
C ALA A 98 -23.28 -0.06 -9.68
N LEU A 99 -23.63 -1.02 -10.55
CA LEU A 99 -23.50 -0.83 -11.99
C LEU A 99 -24.49 0.24 -12.48
N ARG A 100 -24.15 0.94 -13.57
CA ARG A 100 -25.04 1.96 -14.15
C ARG A 100 -26.44 1.37 -14.43
N GLY A 101 -27.47 2.12 -14.03
CA GLY A 101 -28.87 1.68 -14.09
C GLY A 101 -29.39 1.12 -12.76
N HIS A 102 -28.51 0.85 -11.79
CA HIS A 102 -28.88 0.44 -10.44
C HIS A 102 -28.65 1.56 -9.40
N THR A 103 -29.25 1.38 -8.23
CA THR A 103 -29.18 2.35 -7.13
C THR A 103 -27.94 2.09 -6.27
N ARG A 104 -27.13 3.12 -6.04
CA ARG A 104 -26.02 3.05 -5.08
C ARG A 104 -26.53 2.88 -3.64
N SER A 105 -25.71 2.31 -2.79
CA SER A 105 -26.00 2.23 -1.35
C SER A 105 -25.95 3.63 -0.75
N ARG A 106 -26.83 3.86 0.22
CA ARG A 106 -26.87 5.07 1.06
C ARG A 106 -26.89 4.71 2.54
N ARG A 107 -26.59 3.46 2.88
CA ARG A 107 -26.52 3.00 4.26
C ARG A 107 -25.32 3.66 4.93
N THR A 108 -25.46 4.03 6.20
CA THR A 108 -24.35 4.48 7.04
C THR A 108 -23.22 3.45 7.02
N GLY A 109 -21.97 3.92 6.97
CA GLY A 109 -20.81 3.04 6.93
C GLY A 109 -20.51 2.44 5.55
N ILE A 110 -21.19 2.88 4.49
CA ILE A 110 -20.94 2.47 3.11
C ILE A 110 -20.75 3.70 2.23
N ASP A 111 -19.56 3.83 1.65
CA ASP A 111 -19.30 4.79 0.58
C ASP A 111 -19.74 4.20 -0.76
N GLY A 112 -21.00 4.49 -1.12
CA GLY A 112 -21.67 3.96 -2.30
C GLY A 112 -21.51 4.84 -3.54
N HIS A 113 -20.99 4.26 -4.62
CA HIS A 113 -20.81 4.90 -5.93
C HIS A 113 -21.67 4.26 -7.03
N ILE A 114 -21.66 4.88 -8.21
CA ILE A 114 -22.14 4.28 -9.45
C ILE A 114 -20.97 4.27 -10.43
N ARG A 115 -20.69 3.12 -11.04
CA ARG A 115 -19.60 2.99 -12.02
C ARG A 115 -20.04 2.20 -13.24
N ASP A 116 -19.42 2.55 -14.36
CA ASP A 116 -19.35 1.68 -15.52
C ASP A 116 -18.20 0.70 -15.33
N LEU A 117 -18.56 -0.56 -15.11
CA LEU A 117 -17.66 -1.70 -15.06
C LEU A 117 -18.10 -2.68 -16.16
N VAL A 118 -17.14 -3.16 -16.93
CA VAL A 118 -17.35 -4.29 -17.83
C VAL A 118 -16.97 -5.59 -17.12
N PRO A 119 -17.37 -6.78 -17.62
CA PRO A 119 -17.05 -8.05 -16.96
C PRO A 119 -15.56 -8.26 -16.67
N ALA A 120 -14.67 -7.77 -17.55
CA ALA A 120 -13.22 -7.84 -17.34
C ALA A 120 -12.68 -6.91 -16.23
N ASP A 121 -13.47 -5.96 -15.73
CA ASP A 121 -13.08 -5.08 -14.62
C ASP A 121 -13.31 -5.74 -13.25
N ILE A 122 -13.99 -6.89 -13.19
CA ILE A 122 -14.45 -7.51 -11.94
C ILE A 122 -14.06 -8.99 -11.84
N MET A 123 -13.97 -9.48 -10.61
CA MET A 123 -13.77 -10.88 -10.27
C MET A 123 -14.49 -11.23 -8.97
N THR A 124 -14.52 -12.51 -8.62
CA THR A 124 -15.10 -12.98 -7.35
C THR A 124 -14.02 -13.54 -6.44
N ILE A 125 -14.00 -13.09 -5.20
CA ILE A 125 -13.13 -13.61 -4.12
C ILE A 125 -14.04 -13.80 -2.90
N GLY A 126 -13.95 -14.92 -2.20
CA GLY A 126 -14.69 -15.13 -0.93
C GLY A 126 -16.20 -14.85 -1.00
N GLY A 127 -16.84 -15.07 -2.18
CA GLY A 127 -18.27 -14.83 -2.38
C GLY A 127 -18.67 -13.38 -2.68
N VAL A 128 -17.73 -12.43 -2.74
CA VAL A 128 -18.00 -11.04 -3.11
C VAL A 128 -17.45 -10.70 -4.49
N THR A 129 -18.20 -9.89 -5.24
CA THR A 129 -17.74 -9.30 -6.50
C THR A 129 -16.88 -8.08 -6.20
N VAL A 130 -15.66 -8.03 -6.72
CA VAL A 130 -14.66 -6.99 -6.46
C VAL A 130 -13.98 -6.57 -7.76
N THR A 131 -13.52 -5.32 -7.88
CA THR A 131 -12.71 -4.93 -9.05
C THR A 131 -11.39 -5.70 -9.12
N VAL A 132 -10.95 -6.10 -10.31
CA VAL A 132 -9.65 -6.77 -10.50
C VAL A 132 -8.48 -5.88 -10.05
N PRO A 133 -7.31 -6.44 -9.66
CA PRO A 133 -6.18 -5.66 -9.11
C PRO A 133 -5.76 -4.45 -9.96
N ILE A 134 -5.62 -4.64 -11.27
CA ILE A 134 -5.23 -3.55 -12.19
C ILE A 134 -6.27 -2.43 -12.26
N ARG A 135 -7.56 -2.78 -12.19
CA ARG A 135 -8.67 -1.82 -12.17
C ARG A 135 -8.67 -1.03 -10.86
N THR A 136 -8.52 -1.74 -9.74
CA THR A 136 -8.39 -1.15 -8.40
C THR A 136 -7.22 -0.16 -8.35
N GLY A 137 -6.05 -0.56 -8.87
CA GLY A 137 -4.86 0.28 -8.89
C GLY A 137 -5.04 1.55 -9.72
N CYS A 138 -5.69 1.46 -10.89
CA CYS A 138 -5.98 2.64 -11.71
C CYS A 138 -7.02 3.58 -11.07
N ASP A 139 -8.07 3.02 -10.45
CA ASP A 139 -9.08 3.81 -9.74
C ASP A 139 -8.47 4.54 -8.52
N LEU A 140 -7.64 3.85 -7.72
CA LEU A 140 -6.88 4.47 -6.62
C LEU A 140 -5.86 5.49 -7.13
N GLY A 141 -5.21 5.23 -8.26
CA GLY A 141 -4.33 6.16 -8.95
C GLY A 141 -5.01 7.50 -9.30
N CYS A 142 -6.32 7.49 -9.53
CA CYS A 142 -7.12 8.68 -9.78
C CYS A 142 -7.61 9.37 -8.50
N ASN A 143 -7.97 8.59 -7.46
CA ASN A 143 -8.77 9.07 -6.34
C ASN A 143 -7.97 9.35 -5.07
N LEU A 144 -6.82 8.69 -4.86
CA LEU A 144 -5.96 8.96 -3.71
C LEU A 144 -5.06 10.18 -3.96
N ARG A 145 -4.52 10.73 -2.86
CA ARG A 145 -3.44 11.72 -2.92
C ARG A 145 -2.22 11.08 -3.59
N ARG A 146 -1.45 11.88 -4.34
CA ARG A 146 -0.38 11.41 -5.26
C ARG A 146 0.55 10.34 -4.66
N ARG A 147 0.99 10.50 -3.41
CA ARG A 147 1.93 9.58 -2.75
C ARG A 147 1.27 8.26 -2.39
N GLU A 148 0.08 8.33 -1.81
CA GLU A 148 -0.74 7.19 -1.44
C GLU A 148 -1.22 6.43 -2.69
N ALA A 149 -1.61 7.16 -3.74
CA ALA A 149 -1.92 6.63 -5.06
C ALA A 149 -0.75 5.81 -5.63
N PHE A 150 0.45 6.41 -5.68
CA PHE A 150 1.63 5.74 -6.19
C PHE A 150 2.01 4.51 -5.36
N ALA A 151 2.00 4.63 -4.03
CA ALA A 151 2.25 3.51 -3.13
C ALA A 151 1.26 2.36 -3.33
N ALA A 152 -0.03 2.66 -3.46
CA ALA A 152 -1.06 1.65 -3.71
C ALA A 152 -0.88 0.96 -5.07
N MET A 153 -0.53 1.72 -6.12
CA MET A 153 -0.25 1.18 -7.45
C MET A 153 0.96 0.24 -7.43
N CYS A 154 2.08 0.63 -6.79
CA CYS A 154 3.26 -0.23 -6.66
C CYS A 154 2.99 -1.48 -5.81
N ALA A 155 2.23 -1.34 -4.71
CA ALA A 155 1.89 -2.48 -3.86
C ALA A 155 0.98 -3.49 -4.57
N LEU A 156 -0.03 -3.02 -5.31
CA LEU A 156 -0.86 -3.89 -6.15
C LEU A 156 -0.06 -4.53 -7.28
N ALA A 157 0.90 -3.80 -7.85
CA ALA A 157 1.78 -4.33 -8.88
C ALA A 157 2.68 -5.45 -8.35
N ARG A 158 3.27 -5.26 -7.18
CA ARG A 158 4.06 -6.29 -6.48
C ARG A 158 3.23 -7.53 -6.17
N GLU A 159 2.08 -7.34 -5.54
CA GLU A 159 1.24 -8.43 -5.04
C GLU A 159 0.64 -9.28 -6.17
N HIS A 160 0.34 -8.67 -7.31
CA HIS A 160 -0.36 -9.33 -8.42
C HIS A 160 0.47 -9.47 -9.70
N GLY A 161 1.78 -9.22 -9.62
CA GLY A 161 2.70 -9.35 -10.76
C GLY A 161 2.42 -8.39 -11.92
N LEU A 162 1.88 -7.21 -11.63
CA LEU A 162 1.64 -6.17 -12.65
C LEU A 162 2.91 -5.36 -12.89
N VAL A 163 2.97 -4.75 -14.07
CA VAL A 163 4.04 -3.83 -14.48
C VAL A 163 3.47 -2.51 -14.97
N ALA A 164 4.31 -1.47 -15.08
CA ALA A 164 3.91 -0.15 -15.58
C ALA A 164 3.14 -0.21 -16.92
N ALA A 165 3.51 -1.14 -17.81
CA ALA A 165 2.84 -1.34 -19.10
C ALA A 165 1.35 -1.69 -18.96
N ASP A 166 0.96 -2.44 -17.92
CA ASP A 166 -0.44 -2.82 -17.68
C ASP A 166 -1.29 -1.59 -17.33
N PHE A 167 -0.76 -0.69 -16.49
CA PHE A 167 -1.42 0.57 -16.14
C PHE A 167 -1.53 1.50 -17.35
N LEU A 168 -0.47 1.59 -18.16
CA LEU A 168 -0.47 2.36 -19.40
C LEU A 168 -1.53 1.84 -20.39
N HIS A 169 -1.72 0.53 -20.49
CA HIS A 169 -2.75 -0.08 -21.33
C HIS A 169 -4.18 0.28 -20.89
N MET A 170 -4.40 0.50 -19.59
CA MET A 170 -5.71 0.91 -19.06
C MET A 170 -6.05 2.37 -19.31
N LEU A 171 -5.07 3.26 -19.48
CA LEU A 171 -5.27 4.72 -19.58
C LEU A 171 -6.36 5.18 -20.57
N PRO A 172 -6.51 4.61 -21.78
CA PRO A 172 -7.56 5.02 -22.70
C PRO A 172 -8.97 4.93 -22.12
N ARG A 173 -9.22 3.95 -21.22
CA ARG A 173 -10.51 3.72 -20.55
C ARG A 173 -10.83 4.79 -19.49
N TYR A 174 -9.84 5.57 -19.06
CA TYR A 174 -9.96 6.61 -18.04
C TYR A 174 -10.15 8.02 -18.61
N ARG A 175 -10.30 8.16 -19.94
CA ARG A 175 -10.49 9.46 -20.59
C ARG A 175 -11.64 10.24 -19.95
N GLY A 176 -11.36 11.49 -19.55
CA GLY A 176 -12.36 12.39 -18.94
C GLY A 176 -12.67 12.12 -17.47
N ARG A 177 -12.10 11.08 -16.84
CA ARG A 177 -12.26 10.85 -15.40
C ARG A 177 -11.48 11.89 -14.59
N ARG A 178 -12.07 12.31 -13.47
CA ARG A 178 -11.34 13.08 -12.44
C ARG A 178 -10.11 12.27 -12.00
N GLY A 179 -8.97 12.95 -11.83
CA GLY A 179 -7.73 12.30 -11.41
C GLY A 179 -6.93 11.62 -12.52
N VAL A 180 -7.44 11.50 -13.75
CA VAL A 180 -6.72 10.80 -14.84
C VAL A 180 -5.37 11.41 -15.19
N ARG A 181 -5.17 12.72 -14.98
CA ARG A 181 -3.86 13.36 -15.17
C ARG A 181 -2.82 12.76 -14.20
N GLN A 182 -3.18 12.63 -12.92
CA GLN A 182 -2.32 11.99 -11.93
C GLN A 182 -2.04 10.53 -12.31
N LEU A 183 -3.06 9.76 -12.71
CA LEU A 183 -2.85 8.39 -13.16
C LEU A 183 -1.88 8.31 -14.35
N LYS A 184 -1.98 9.22 -15.33
CA LYS A 184 -1.05 9.30 -16.46
C LYS A 184 0.39 9.58 -16.03
N ASP A 185 0.56 10.45 -15.05
CA ASP A 185 1.89 10.81 -14.53
C ASP A 185 2.51 9.67 -13.71
N LEU A 186 1.70 8.90 -12.97
CA LEU A 186 2.16 7.83 -12.08
C LEU A 186 2.32 6.47 -12.77
N ALA A 187 1.46 6.13 -13.73
CA ALA A 187 1.48 4.85 -14.44
C ALA A 187 2.86 4.46 -15.01
N PRO A 188 3.64 5.34 -15.68
CA PRO A 188 4.96 4.98 -16.19
C PRO A 188 6.02 4.79 -15.09
N LEU A 189 5.75 5.25 -13.86
CA LEU A 189 6.68 5.19 -12.73
C LEU A 189 6.48 3.95 -11.86
N VAL A 190 5.43 3.16 -12.10
CA VAL A 190 5.09 1.99 -11.26
C VAL A 190 6.27 1.02 -11.20
N GLU A 191 6.67 0.67 -9.97
CA GLU A 191 7.81 -0.16 -9.68
C GLU A 191 7.41 -1.29 -8.70
N PRO A 192 7.22 -2.53 -9.18
CA PRO A 192 6.74 -3.64 -8.35
C PRO A 192 7.78 -4.14 -7.33
N ARG A 193 9.06 -3.76 -7.43
CA ARG A 193 10.08 -4.16 -6.45
C ARG A 193 10.07 -3.32 -5.17
N VAL A 194 9.32 -2.23 -5.13
CA VAL A 194 9.16 -1.44 -3.91
C VAL A 194 8.35 -2.23 -2.88
N GLU A 195 8.87 -2.37 -1.67
CA GLU A 195 8.31 -3.27 -0.64
C GLU A 195 7.42 -2.52 0.36
N SER A 196 7.62 -1.21 0.53
CA SER A 196 6.83 -0.39 1.45
C SER A 196 6.26 0.89 0.83
N ALA A 197 5.20 1.43 1.42
CA ALA A 197 4.65 2.72 1.00
C ALA A 197 5.69 3.85 1.11
N ARG A 198 6.61 3.76 2.08
CA ARG A 198 7.62 4.80 2.33
C ARG A 198 8.76 4.72 1.33
N GLU A 199 9.18 3.53 0.94
CA GLU A 199 10.04 3.35 -0.23
C GLU A 199 9.39 3.92 -1.50
N ALA A 200 8.08 3.67 -1.72
CA ALA A 200 7.37 4.22 -2.86
C ALA A 200 7.40 5.76 -2.84
N TRP A 201 7.22 6.36 -1.66
CA TRP A 201 7.30 7.82 -1.51
C TRP A 201 8.71 8.35 -1.76
N THR A 202 9.75 7.63 -1.34
CA THR A 202 11.15 7.98 -1.61
C THR A 202 11.42 7.95 -3.10
N LEU A 203 11.03 6.88 -3.79
CA LEU A 203 11.17 6.75 -5.23
C LEU A 203 10.42 7.85 -5.98
N LEU A 204 9.17 8.13 -5.58
CA LEU A 204 8.38 9.21 -6.17
C LEU A 204 9.03 10.57 -5.97
N ALA A 205 9.59 10.85 -4.79
CA ALA A 205 10.30 12.10 -4.52
C ALA A 205 11.55 12.26 -5.40
N ILE A 206 12.28 11.17 -5.67
CA ILE A 206 13.41 11.17 -6.60
C ILE A 206 12.93 11.52 -8.02
N HIS A 207 11.85 10.88 -8.48
CA HIS A 207 11.26 11.17 -9.80
C HIS A 207 10.76 12.61 -9.91
N ASP A 208 10.01 13.08 -8.92
CA ASP A 208 9.46 14.45 -8.88
C ASP A 208 10.58 15.50 -8.84
N ALA A 209 11.76 15.16 -8.31
CA ALA A 209 12.96 16.02 -8.32
C ALA A 209 13.77 15.98 -9.64
N GLY A 210 13.31 15.21 -10.63
CA GLY A 210 13.97 15.04 -11.93
C GLY A 210 15.32 14.32 -11.84
N LEU A 211 15.56 13.56 -10.77
CA LEU A 211 16.79 12.79 -10.60
C LEU A 211 16.69 11.45 -11.36
N PRO A 212 17.82 10.86 -11.79
CA PRO A 212 17.82 9.53 -12.41
C PRO A 212 17.15 8.50 -11.51
N SER A 213 16.52 7.48 -12.08
CA SER A 213 15.89 6.42 -11.28
C SER A 213 16.96 5.50 -10.67
N PRO A 214 16.90 5.23 -9.35
CA PRO A 214 17.77 4.23 -8.75
C PRO A 214 17.31 2.82 -9.12
N ARG A 215 18.18 1.84 -8.92
CA ARG A 215 17.81 0.42 -8.92
C ARG A 215 17.25 0.05 -7.54
N PRO A 216 15.97 -0.37 -7.43
CA PRO A 216 15.41 -0.82 -6.17
C PRO A 216 15.94 -2.19 -5.75
N GLN A 217 15.92 -2.48 -4.45
CA GLN A 217 16.21 -3.78 -3.84
C GLN A 217 17.52 -4.40 -4.36
N PHE A 218 18.58 -3.59 -4.37
CA PHE A 218 19.88 -3.96 -4.91
C PHE A 218 20.71 -4.75 -3.90
N TRP A 219 21.21 -5.91 -4.30
CA TRP A 219 22.11 -6.73 -3.49
C TRP A 219 23.57 -6.39 -3.81
N ILE A 220 24.34 -6.11 -2.75
CA ILE A 220 25.79 -6.12 -2.79
C ILE A 220 26.26 -7.54 -2.49
N GLU A 221 27.00 -8.11 -3.42
CA GLU A 221 27.64 -9.41 -3.26
C GLU A 221 29.07 -9.23 -2.70
N ILE A 222 29.39 -10.00 -1.67
CA ILE A 222 30.73 -10.08 -1.07
C ILE A 222 31.16 -11.54 -1.17
N ASP A 223 32.33 -11.79 -1.75
CA ASP A 223 32.85 -13.15 -1.97
C ASP A 223 31.86 -14.11 -2.66
N GLY A 224 31.04 -13.57 -3.58
CA GLY A 224 30.02 -14.31 -4.33
C GLY A 224 28.73 -14.60 -3.57
N ALA A 225 28.54 -14.02 -2.37
CA ALA A 225 27.32 -14.17 -1.57
C ALA A 225 26.55 -12.84 -1.44
N PRO A 226 25.20 -12.83 -1.62
CA PRO A 226 24.39 -11.64 -1.41
C PRO A 226 24.41 -11.25 0.07
N THR A 227 25.11 -10.17 0.41
CA THR A 227 25.43 -9.83 1.81
C THR A 227 24.63 -8.64 2.32
N PHE A 228 24.51 -7.57 1.54
CA PHE A 228 23.72 -6.40 1.94
C PHE A 228 22.68 -6.08 0.88
N ARG A 229 21.43 -5.91 1.31
CA ARG A 229 20.34 -5.41 0.46
C ARG A 229 20.13 -3.93 0.71
N LEU A 230 20.08 -3.15 -0.36
CA LEU A 230 19.84 -1.70 -0.35
C LEU A 230 18.48 -1.41 -0.97
N ASP A 231 17.69 -0.56 -0.31
CA ASP A 231 16.36 -0.18 -0.82
C ASP A 231 16.45 0.44 -2.21
N PHE A 232 17.38 1.39 -2.39
CA PHE A 232 17.65 2.04 -3.66
C PHE A 232 19.16 2.26 -3.85
N ALA A 233 19.68 1.87 -5.01
CA ALA A 233 21.09 2.02 -5.34
C ALA A 233 21.32 2.69 -6.71
N TYR A 234 22.30 3.58 -6.75
CA TYR A 234 22.96 4.06 -7.96
C TYR A 234 24.33 3.39 -8.01
N GLU A 235 24.37 2.15 -8.49
CA GLU A 235 25.56 1.30 -8.48
C GLU A 235 26.80 2.00 -9.07
N HIS A 236 26.63 2.64 -10.24
CA HIS A 236 27.69 3.35 -10.95
C HIS A 236 28.26 4.56 -10.19
N ALA A 237 27.49 5.13 -9.25
CA ALA A 237 27.91 6.25 -8.42
C ALA A 237 28.23 5.84 -6.98
N ARG A 238 28.04 4.55 -6.62
CA ARG A 238 28.06 4.04 -5.24
C ARG A 238 27.25 4.92 -4.29
N VAL A 239 26.02 5.27 -4.67
CA VAL A 239 25.09 6.01 -3.80
C VAL A 239 23.93 5.08 -3.46
N CYS A 240 23.55 5.01 -2.19
CA CYS A 240 22.31 4.35 -1.78
C CYS A 240 21.40 5.31 -1.00
N VAL A 241 20.10 5.09 -1.15
CA VAL A 241 19.05 5.78 -0.41
C VAL A 241 18.26 4.73 0.34
N GLU A 242 18.22 4.84 1.66
CA GLU A 242 17.55 3.87 2.55
C GLU A 242 16.43 4.57 3.31
N TYR A 243 15.27 3.92 3.40
CA TYR A 243 14.22 4.38 4.29
C TYR A 243 14.39 3.74 5.66
N ASP A 244 14.66 4.57 6.68
CA ASP A 244 14.73 4.14 8.07
C ASP A 244 13.34 4.30 8.70
N GLY A 245 12.58 3.19 8.67
CA GLY A 245 11.21 3.14 9.14
C GLY A 245 11.03 2.93 10.63
N ILE A 246 12.11 2.78 11.38
CA ILE A 246 12.07 2.31 12.76
C ILE A 246 12.32 3.49 13.70
N ASP A 247 11.41 3.73 14.63
CA ASP A 247 11.71 4.60 15.77
C ASP A 247 12.81 3.90 16.58
N ALA A 248 13.93 4.56 16.84
CA ALA A 248 15.13 3.96 17.44
C ALA A 248 14.92 3.25 18.81
N HIS A 249 13.71 3.37 19.37
CA HIS A 249 13.21 2.69 20.56
C HIS A 249 12.76 1.24 20.31
N ASP A 250 12.40 0.87 19.07
CA ASP A 250 11.86 -0.45 18.73
C ASP A 250 12.95 -1.46 18.30
N LEU A 251 14.18 -0.99 18.04
CA LEU A 251 15.30 -1.85 17.68
C LEU A 251 15.99 -2.45 18.91
N THR A 252 16.27 -3.75 18.85
CA THR A 252 17.17 -4.39 19.81
C THR A 252 18.57 -3.76 19.72
N ALA A 253 19.36 -3.91 20.78
CA ALA A 253 20.75 -3.44 20.77
C ALA A 253 21.57 -4.11 19.65
N GLU A 254 21.25 -5.36 19.32
CA GLU A 254 21.91 -6.14 18.27
C GLU A 254 21.57 -5.63 16.87
N GLN A 255 20.30 -5.35 16.59
CA GLN A 255 19.89 -4.78 15.29
C GLN A 255 20.54 -3.41 15.04
N ARG A 256 20.60 -2.55 16.07
CA ARG A 256 21.29 -1.26 15.97
C ARG A 256 22.78 -1.40 15.67
N ARG A 257 23.45 -2.38 16.29
CA ARG A 257 24.87 -2.67 16.02
C ARG A 257 25.06 -3.16 14.60
N TYR A 258 24.25 -4.11 14.15
CA TYR A 258 24.30 -4.64 12.80
C TYR A 258 24.11 -3.54 11.73
N ASP A 259 23.11 -2.68 11.88
CA ASP A 259 22.88 -1.58 10.94
C ASP A 259 24.01 -0.55 10.96
N ALA A 260 24.59 -0.26 12.13
CA ALA A 260 25.73 0.64 12.25
C ALA A 260 26.99 0.05 11.58
N GLU A 261 27.24 -1.25 11.76
CA GLU A 261 28.34 -1.98 11.14
C GLU A 261 28.17 -2.05 9.62
N ARG A 262 26.98 -2.38 9.13
CA ARG A 262 26.65 -2.35 7.70
C ARG A 262 26.87 -0.98 7.09
N ARG A 263 26.36 0.09 7.70
CA ARG A 263 26.54 1.47 7.21
C ARG A 263 28.00 1.91 7.27
N ARG A 264 28.77 1.43 8.24
CA ARG A 264 30.23 1.65 8.29
C ARG A 264 30.91 0.95 7.12
N TRP A 265 30.63 -0.34 6.93
CA TRP A 265 31.19 -1.12 5.82
C TRP A 265 30.91 -0.44 4.47
N LEU A 266 29.67 -0.01 4.23
CA LEU A 266 29.29 0.70 3.00
C LEU A 266 30.18 1.93 2.77
N ARG A 267 30.35 2.78 3.79
CA ARG A 267 31.19 3.99 3.70
C ARG A 267 32.67 3.65 3.47
N ASP A 268 33.19 2.65 4.18
CA ASP A 268 34.57 2.20 4.03
C ASP A 268 34.83 1.66 2.61
N HIS A 269 33.79 1.20 1.92
CA HIS A 269 33.82 0.75 0.52
C HIS A 269 33.37 1.83 -0.48
N GLY A 270 33.36 3.09 -0.07
CA GLY A 270 33.12 4.24 -0.93
C GLY A 270 31.65 4.49 -1.27
N TRP A 271 30.71 3.90 -0.53
CA TRP A 271 29.30 4.22 -0.70
C TRP A 271 28.90 5.49 0.05
N THR A 272 28.16 6.36 -0.63
CA THR A 272 27.40 7.44 0.01
C THR A 272 26.04 6.89 0.44
N VAL A 273 25.78 6.88 1.74
CA VAL A 273 24.53 6.37 2.33
C VAL A 273 23.65 7.53 2.75
N ILE A 274 22.52 7.71 2.07
CA ILE A 274 21.52 8.74 2.37
C ILE A 274 20.35 8.06 3.08
N VAL A 275 20.03 8.51 4.29
CA VAL A 275 18.95 7.93 5.10
C VAL A 275 17.75 8.87 5.10
N VAL A 276 16.60 8.35 4.67
CA VAL A 276 15.31 9.05 4.64
C VAL A 276 14.44 8.52 5.79
N ARG A 277 13.86 9.42 6.57
CA ARG A 277 12.99 9.10 7.72
C ARG A 277 11.55 9.55 7.47
N ARG A 278 10.63 9.13 8.36
CA ARG A 278 9.20 9.47 8.30
C ARG A 278 8.92 10.97 8.07
N GLY A 279 9.73 11.86 8.67
CA GLY A 279 9.59 13.32 8.59
C GLY A 279 10.28 14.00 7.40
N ASP A 280 10.95 13.24 6.52
CA ASP A 280 11.78 13.78 5.44
C ASP A 280 11.03 13.95 4.09
N PHE A 281 9.71 13.80 4.09
CA PHE A 281 8.89 13.91 2.88
C PHE A 281 8.28 15.30 2.67
N THR A 282 8.64 16.33 3.44
CA THR A 282 8.06 17.68 3.30
C THR A 282 9.07 18.78 3.65
N GLY A 283 8.90 19.96 3.05
CA GLY A 283 9.64 21.18 3.41
C GLY A 283 11.16 21.03 3.29
N ASP A 284 11.89 21.72 4.18
CA ASP A 284 13.36 21.78 4.15
C ASP A 284 14.03 20.41 4.26
N ASN A 285 13.40 19.47 4.97
CA ASN A 285 13.95 18.12 5.11
C ASN A 285 13.96 17.38 3.77
N LEU A 286 12.86 17.46 3.00
CA LEU A 286 12.77 16.90 1.66
C LEU A 286 13.84 17.49 0.75
N ASP A 287 13.93 18.82 0.75
CA ASP A 287 14.91 19.52 -0.10
C ASP A 287 16.35 19.21 0.31
N ARG A 288 16.62 19.00 1.60
CA ARG A 288 17.95 18.66 2.13
C ARG A 288 18.46 17.35 1.54
N TRP A 289 17.73 16.25 1.71
CA TRP A 289 18.24 14.94 1.26
C TRP A 289 18.24 14.83 -0.28
N LEU A 290 17.31 15.51 -0.97
CA LEU A 290 17.34 15.58 -2.44
C LEU A 290 18.55 16.38 -2.96
N ARG A 291 18.94 17.47 -2.27
CA ARG A 291 20.19 18.20 -2.60
C ARG A 291 21.42 17.35 -2.35
N GLU A 292 21.46 16.62 -1.22
CA GLU A 292 22.53 15.68 -0.90
C GLU A 292 22.65 14.60 -1.97
N LEU A 293 21.54 13.97 -2.36
CA LEU A 293 21.50 12.99 -3.43
C LEU A 293 21.99 13.58 -4.76
N ARG A 294 21.51 14.76 -5.15
CA ARG A 294 21.97 15.44 -6.37
C ARG A 294 23.48 15.74 -6.34
N ALA A 295 24.02 16.11 -5.19
CA ALA A 295 25.46 16.34 -5.03
C ALA A 295 26.25 15.04 -5.16
N ALA A 296 25.78 13.96 -4.53
CA ALA A 296 26.40 12.64 -4.58
C ALA A 296 26.41 12.03 -5.99
N LEU A 297 25.39 12.32 -6.81
CA LEU A 297 25.31 11.87 -8.21
C LEU A 297 26.16 12.71 -9.17
N ARG A 298 26.57 13.93 -8.79
CA ARG A 298 27.27 14.86 -9.69
C ARG A 298 28.58 14.32 -10.27
N PRO A 299 29.50 13.69 -9.50
CA PRO A 299 30.74 13.13 -10.04
C PRO A 299 30.50 12.11 -11.16
N ALA A 300 29.41 11.36 -11.09
CA ALA A 300 29.00 10.40 -12.11
C ALA A 300 28.31 11.07 -13.32
N MET A 301 27.55 12.15 -13.11
CA MET A 301 26.85 12.86 -14.19
C MET A 301 27.77 13.71 -15.08
N THR A 302 28.90 14.22 -14.56
CA THR A 302 29.85 15.06 -15.32
C THR A 302 30.79 14.30 -16.25
N ASN A 303 30.85 12.96 -16.18
CA ASN A 303 31.71 12.15 -17.05
C ASN A 303 31.10 11.83 -18.43
N ARG A 304 29.92 12.37 -18.76
CA ARG A 304 29.42 12.39 -20.14
C ARG A 304 29.77 13.72 -20.81
N ARG A 305 31.03 13.85 -21.22
CA ARG A 305 31.35 14.67 -22.40
C ARG A 305 30.91 13.86 -23.62
N TRP A 306 29.95 14.39 -24.37
CA TRP A 306 29.76 14.06 -25.77
C TRP A 306 30.92 14.65 -26.57
#